data_AF-A0A0F2RZM8-F1
#
_entry.id   AF-A0A0F2RZM8-F1
#
_cell.length_a   1.000
_cell.length_b   1.000
_cell.length_c   1.000
_cell.angle_alpha   90.00
_cell.angle_beta   90.00
_cell.angle_gamma   90.00
#
_symmetry.space_group_name_H-M   'P 1'
#
loop_
_entity.id
_entity.type
_entity.pdbx_description
1 polymer ?
#
loop_
_entity_poly.entity_id
_entity_poly.type
_entity_poly.pdbx_seq_one_letter_code
_entity_poly.pdbx_strand_id
1 'polypeptide(L)'
;MRPKVGEDPGREEVLRAEMMPEAANVEPVVLDSHAVSPPSTQLAPAPQPEPETAGRPAAGAMVSSTRPRRSPTTRKIDIRVNALERQEEALIDCGVDPAHVIRAALRRAVKNWELGPNFIPPAEEQRTRITEWRARTSLAVDAGAVTALLRAHDPLDVLSKWTLIRGQLEPRVWAEIDAILDEIAENAAVPQGDAEA
;
A
#
# COMPACT_ATOMS: atom_id res chain seq x y z
N MET A 1 50.70 -20.21 -50.16
CA MET A 1 51.57 -19.02 -50.16
C MET A 1 51.53 -18.38 -48.77
N ARG A 2 52.69 -18.14 -48.14
CA ARG A 2 52.84 -17.26 -46.95
C ARG A 2 53.25 -15.85 -47.42
N PRO A 3 53.03 -14.80 -46.60
CA PRO A 3 54.05 -14.36 -45.62
C PRO A 3 53.44 -14.19 -44.19
N LYS A 4 54.10 -14.66 -43.12
CA LYS A 4 55.15 -14.03 -42.27
C LYS A 4 54.67 -12.75 -41.56
N VAL A 5 54.36 -12.82 -40.25
CA VAL A 5 55.26 -12.79 -39.05
C VAL A 5 55.46 -11.36 -38.55
N GLY A 6 55.07 -11.16 -37.29
CA GLY A 6 55.34 -10.02 -36.42
C GLY A 6 54.96 -10.43 -34.99
N GLU A 7 55.92 -11.08 -34.32
CA GLU A 7 55.94 -11.58 -32.94
C GLU A 7 55.93 -10.41 -31.93
N ASP A 8 55.01 -10.43 -30.95
CA ASP A 8 55.26 -10.56 -29.48
C ASP A 8 55.58 -9.24 -28.75
N PRO A 9 55.75 -9.16 -27.41
CA PRO A 9 55.16 -9.91 -26.29
C PRO A 9 54.66 -8.99 -25.15
N GLY A 10 53.89 -9.55 -24.21
CA GLY A 10 54.02 -9.23 -22.79
C GLY A 10 53.25 -8.03 -22.22
N ARG A 11 52.31 -8.32 -21.31
CA ARG A 11 52.34 -7.76 -19.94
C ARG A 11 51.37 -8.51 -19.04
N GLU A 12 52.02 -9.28 -18.17
CA GLU A 12 51.57 -9.87 -16.92
C GLU A 12 51.09 -8.80 -15.92
N GLU A 13 50.31 -9.28 -14.94
CA GLU A 13 49.82 -8.67 -13.71
C GLU A 13 50.66 -7.54 -13.09
N VAL A 14 50.03 -6.47 -12.57
CA VAL A 14 50.35 -5.87 -11.24
C VAL A 14 49.13 -5.11 -10.67
N LEU A 15 48.51 -5.71 -9.66
CA LEU A 15 48.15 -5.19 -8.33
C LEU A 15 47.92 -3.67 -8.09
N ARG A 16 46.81 -3.43 -7.36
CA ARG A 16 46.60 -2.49 -6.24
C ARG A 16 46.50 -0.97 -6.49
N ALA A 17 45.29 -0.46 -6.22
CA ALA A 17 45.01 0.54 -5.18
C ALA A 17 43.49 0.47 -4.90
N GLU A 18 43.05 -0.32 -3.92
CA GLU A 18 42.66 0.18 -2.60
C GLU A 18 42.37 1.70 -2.55
N MET A 19 41.09 2.04 -2.48
CA MET A 19 40.65 3.16 -1.65
C MET A 19 39.22 2.92 -1.17
N MET A 20 39.15 2.28 0.01
CA MET A 20 37.97 2.30 0.87
C MET A 20 37.80 3.72 1.43
N PRO A 21 36.58 4.26 1.54
CA PRO A 21 36.26 5.15 2.63
C PRO A 21 35.78 4.32 3.82
N GLU A 22 36.69 4.21 4.77
CA GLU A 22 36.57 3.93 6.20
C GLU A 22 35.15 3.92 6.79
N ALA A 23 34.80 2.77 7.37
CA ALA A 23 33.68 2.62 8.27
C ALA A 23 33.97 3.40 9.56
N ALA A 24 33.31 4.54 9.75
CA ALA A 24 33.21 5.19 11.05
C ALA A 24 32.28 4.34 11.95
N ASN A 25 32.92 3.43 12.67
CA ASN A 25 32.36 2.64 13.75
C ASN A 25 32.01 3.57 14.91
N VAL A 26 30.75 4.00 15.01
CA VAL A 26 30.24 4.68 16.21
C VAL A 26 29.62 3.62 17.10
N GLU A 27 30.34 3.27 18.17
CA GLU A 27 29.84 2.43 19.25
C GLU A 27 28.54 3.00 19.82
N PRO A 28 27.45 2.21 19.94
CA PRO A 28 26.36 2.58 20.81
C PRO A 28 26.82 2.34 22.25
N VAL A 29 27.01 3.45 22.97
CA VAL A 29 27.11 3.47 24.43
C VAL A 29 25.95 2.67 25.03
N VAL A 30 26.32 1.56 25.67
CA VAL A 30 25.47 0.81 26.59
C VAL A 30 25.19 1.73 27.77
N LEU A 31 24.01 2.33 27.81
CA LEU A 31 23.48 2.87 29.05
C LEU A 31 22.62 1.78 29.69
N ASP A 32 23.31 0.94 30.46
CA ASP A 32 22.69 0.15 31.50
C ASP A 32 22.10 1.11 32.53
N SER A 33 20.79 1.04 32.74
CA SER A 33 20.15 1.64 33.89
C SER A 33 19.03 0.72 34.33
N HIS A 34 19.45 -0.31 35.05
CA HIS A 34 18.66 -0.91 36.11
C HIS A 34 18.07 0.18 37.02
N ALA A 35 16.78 0.46 36.85
CA ALA A 35 15.97 1.10 37.87
C ALA A 35 14.98 0.06 38.41
N VAL A 36 15.47 -0.59 39.45
CA VAL A 36 14.75 -1.35 40.48
C VAL A 36 13.40 -0.70 40.83
N SER A 37 12.34 -1.48 40.77
CA SER A 37 11.08 -1.20 41.49
C SER A 37 11.33 -1.18 43.00
N PRO A 38 10.74 -0.25 43.75
CA PRO A 38 10.38 -0.50 45.13
C PRO A 38 8.85 -0.66 45.30
N PRO A 39 8.41 -1.58 46.17
CA PRO A 39 7.01 -1.91 46.40
C PRO A 39 6.39 -0.99 47.45
N SER A 40 5.13 -0.61 47.26
CA SER A 40 4.26 0.04 48.26
C SER A 40 2.89 0.23 47.59
N THR A 41 1.74 -0.12 48.14
CA THR A 41 1.38 -0.57 49.48
C THR A 41 0.09 -1.37 49.31
N GLN A 42 0.06 -2.53 49.95
CA GLN A 42 -1.11 -3.37 50.12
C GLN A 42 -2.13 -2.61 50.96
N LEU A 43 -3.22 -2.15 50.34
CA LEU A 43 -4.41 -1.68 51.08
C LEU A 43 -5.43 -2.82 51.05
N ALA A 44 -5.56 -3.47 52.20
CA ALA A 44 -6.68 -4.34 52.50
C ALA A 44 -7.99 -3.55 52.50
N PRO A 45 -9.09 -4.16 52.04
CA PRO A 45 -10.40 -3.86 52.58
C PRO A 45 -11.00 -5.11 53.22
N ALA A 46 -11.38 -4.99 54.49
CA ALA A 46 -12.38 -5.82 55.14
C ALA A 46 -13.36 -4.89 55.87
N PRO A 47 -14.60 -5.30 56.20
CA PRO A 47 -15.40 -6.42 55.72
C PRO A 47 -16.77 -5.97 55.13
N GLN A 48 -17.53 -6.97 54.68
CA GLN A 48 -18.90 -6.96 54.16
C GLN A 48 -19.92 -6.22 55.06
N PRO A 49 -21.09 -5.87 54.50
CA PRO A 49 -22.28 -6.57 54.98
C PRO A 49 -23.14 -7.16 53.85
N GLU A 50 -23.42 -8.46 53.98
CA GLU A 50 -24.59 -9.09 53.36
C GLU A 50 -25.89 -8.45 53.87
N PRO A 51 -26.93 -8.44 53.03
CA PRO A 51 -28.06 -9.26 53.40
C PRO A 51 -28.46 -10.24 52.29
N GLU A 52 -28.42 -11.51 52.66
CA GLU A 52 -29.14 -12.60 52.03
C GLU A 52 -30.65 -12.38 52.25
N THR A 53 -31.44 -12.30 51.18
CA THR A 53 -32.83 -12.75 51.19
C THR A 53 -33.18 -13.30 49.82
N ALA A 54 -33.55 -14.57 49.83
CA ALA A 54 -33.82 -15.42 48.69
C ALA A 54 -35.04 -14.97 47.88
N GLY A 55 -34.92 -15.09 46.55
CA GLY A 55 -36.00 -14.98 45.58
C GLY A 55 -35.52 -15.38 44.17
N ARG A 56 -35.50 -16.68 43.90
CA ARG A 56 -35.13 -17.31 42.61
C ARG A 56 -36.32 -17.22 41.61
N PRO A 57 -36.17 -17.59 40.32
CA PRO A 57 -35.57 -16.86 39.21
C PRO A 57 -36.60 -16.52 38.10
N ALA A 58 -36.34 -15.48 37.31
CA ALA A 58 -36.79 -15.44 35.91
C ALA A 58 -35.85 -14.51 35.15
N ALA A 59 -34.74 -15.09 34.69
CA ALA A 59 -33.79 -14.46 33.80
C ALA A 59 -34.44 -14.26 32.42
N GLY A 60 -35.17 -13.16 32.27
CA GLY A 60 -35.41 -12.53 30.98
C GLY A 60 -34.32 -11.50 30.71
N ALA A 61 -33.05 -11.93 30.72
CA ALA A 61 -31.95 -11.08 30.28
C ALA A 61 -32.17 -10.81 28.79
N MET A 62 -32.82 -9.69 28.49
CA MET A 62 -32.71 -9.03 27.20
C MET A 62 -31.22 -8.78 27.00
N VAL A 63 -30.53 -9.70 26.32
CA VAL A 63 -29.26 -9.42 25.69
C VAL A 63 -29.62 -8.47 24.57
N SER A 64 -29.77 -7.18 24.92
CA SER A 64 -29.48 -6.12 23.98
C SER A 64 -28.06 -6.40 23.55
N SER A 65 -27.94 -7.10 22.41
CA SER A 65 -26.69 -7.19 21.67
C SER A 65 -26.45 -5.79 21.15
N THR A 66 -26.01 -4.91 22.05
CA THR A 66 -25.35 -3.66 21.71
C THR A 66 -24.01 -4.11 21.18
N ARG A 67 -24.02 -4.70 19.98
CA ARG A 67 -22.82 -5.00 19.22
C ARG A 67 -22.10 -3.67 19.16
N PRO A 68 -20.92 -3.52 19.80
CA PRO A 68 -20.19 -2.29 19.66
C PRO A 68 -19.97 -2.13 18.16
N ARG A 69 -20.48 -1.04 17.59
CA ARG A 69 -20.09 -0.57 16.27
C ARG A 69 -18.59 -0.27 16.41
N ARG A 70 -17.77 -1.31 16.28
CA ARG A 70 -16.33 -1.16 16.15
C ARG A 70 -16.18 -0.44 14.83
N SER A 71 -15.77 0.83 14.91
CA SER A 71 -15.29 1.54 13.73
C SER A 71 -14.29 0.62 13.02
N PRO A 72 -14.39 0.45 11.70
CA PRO A 72 -13.47 -0.42 10.99
C PRO A 72 -12.06 0.09 11.23
N THR A 73 -11.24 -0.74 11.88
CA THR A 73 -9.84 -0.43 12.07
C THR A 73 -9.18 -0.45 10.71
N THR A 74 -8.65 0.67 10.24
CA THR A 74 -7.99 0.74 8.92
C THR A 74 -6.49 0.53 9.03
N ARG A 75 -5.88 -0.05 7.98
CA ARG A 75 -4.43 -0.20 7.79
C ARG A 75 -4.00 0.59 6.56
N LYS A 76 -2.90 1.32 6.65
CA LYS A 76 -2.30 2.05 5.52
C LYS A 76 -1.48 1.10 4.65
N ILE A 77 -1.69 1.14 3.33
CA ILE A 77 -0.97 0.36 2.32
C ILE A 77 -0.38 1.34 1.30
N ASP A 78 0.93 1.26 1.05
CA ASP A 78 1.61 1.98 -0.04
C ASP A 78 1.16 1.38 -1.37
N ILE A 79 0.48 2.16 -2.20
CA ILE A 79 -0.01 1.72 -3.51
C ILE A 79 0.75 2.42 -4.62
N ARG A 80 0.96 1.71 -5.73
CA ARG A 80 1.68 2.20 -6.91
C ARG A 80 0.98 1.72 -8.15
N VAL A 81 0.50 2.65 -8.97
CA VAL A 81 -0.23 2.34 -10.20
C VAL A 81 0.39 3.10 -11.36
N ASN A 82 0.44 2.44 -12.52
CA ASN A 82 0.82 3.05 -13.78
C ASN A 82 -0.27 2.78 -14.83
N ALA A 83 -0.29 3.61 -15.89
CA ALA A 83 -1.18 3.40 -17.02
C ALA A 83 -0.77 2.16 -17.84
N LEU A 84 -1.65 1.75 -18.73
CA LEU A 84 -1.40 0.67 -19.69
C LEU A 84 -0.78 1.22 -20.97
N GLU A 85 -0.06 0.36 -21.69
CA GLU A 85 0.58 0.72 -22.97
C GLU A 85 -0.45 1.22 -23.99
N ARG A 86 -1.66 0.61 -24.04
CA ARG A 86 -2.74 1.06 -24.93
C ARG A 86 -3.26 2.48 -24.63
N GLN A 87 -3.03 2.99 -23.42
CA GLN A 87 -3.53 4.28 -22.97
C GLN A 87 -2.51 5.41 -23.24
N GLU A 88 -1.28 5.07 -23.65
CA GLU A 88 -0.19 6.04 -23.78
C GLU A 88 -0.51 7.15 -24.79
N GLU A 89 -0.96 6.79 -25.99
CA GLU A 89 -1.27 7.75 -27.06
C GLU A 89 -2.39 8.71 -26.62
N ALA A 90 -3.49 8.18 -26.10
CA ALA A 90 -4.60 9.00 -25.60
C ALA A 90 -4.20 9.92 -24.43
N LEU A 91 -3.32 9.46 -23.53
CA LEU A 91 -2.79 10.28 -22.44
C LEU A 91 -1.90 11.42 -22.96
N ILE A 92 -1.12 11.18 -24.01
CA ILE A 92 -0.27 12.21 -24.63
C ILE A 92 -1.15 13.26 -25.34
N ASP A 93 -2.20 12.80 -26.04
CA ASP A 93 -3.03 13.66 -26.88
C ASP A 93 -4.10 14.45 -26.11
N CYS A 94 -4.46 14.02 -24.89
CA CYS A 94 -5.53 14.67 -24.11
C CYS A 94 -5.21 16.10 -23.64
N GLY A 95 -3.97 16.57 -23.82
CA GLY A 95 -3.53 17.93 -23.43
C GLY A 95 -3.42 18.17 -21.92
N VAL A 96 -3.68 17.15 -21.11
CA VAL A 96 -3.52 17.15 -19.65
C VAL A 96 -2.30 16.31 -19.29
N ASP A 97 -1.50 16.74 -18.32
CA ASP A 97 -0.38 15.93 -17.82
C ASP A 97 -0.86 14.51 -17.41
N PRO A 98 -0.32 13.45 -18.04
CA PRO A 98 -0.72 12.06 -17.78
C PRO A 98 -0.66 11.67 -16.30
N ALA A 99 0.30 12.21 -15.54
CA ALA A 99 0.42 11.94 -14.10
C ALA A 99 -0.77 12.52 -13.31
N HIS A 100 -1.38 13.61 -13.77
CA HIS A 100 -2.61 14.15 -13.18
C HIS A 100 -3.82 13.29 -13.49
N VAL A 101 -3.93 12.79 -14.73
CA VAL A 101 -5.02 11.89 -15.15
C VAL A 101 -4.99 10.60 -14.33
N ILE A 102 -3.83 9.94 -14.21
CA ILE A 102 -3.69 8.70 -13.42
C ILE A 102 -3.99 8.96 -11.94
N ARG A 103 -3.56 10.09 -11.37
CA ARG A 103 -3.91 10.47 -9.99
C ARG A 103 -5.41 10.71 -9.83
N ALA A 104 -6.07 11.33 -10.81
CA ALA A 104 -7.51 11.55 -10.79
C ALA A 104 -8.29 10.23 -10.90
N ALA A 105 -7.90 9.35 -11.82
CA ALA A 105 -8.44 8.01 -11.99
C ALA A 105 -8.30 7.20 -10.69
N LEU A 106 -7.12 7.24 -10.06
CA LEU A 106 -6.89 6.58 -8.79
C LEU A 106 -7.84 7.09 -7.70
N ARG A 107 -8.04 8.41 -7.59
CA ARG A 107 -8.99 9.00 -6.62
C ARG A 107 -10.44 8.56 -6.88
N ARG A 108 -10.86 8.49 -8.15
CA ARG A 108 -12.20 8.02 -8.53
C ARG A 108 -12.37 6.54 -8.21
N ALA A 109 -11.40 5.72 -8.61
CA ALA A 109 -11.40 4.28 -8.38
C ALA A 109 -11.50 3.92 -6.89
N VAL A 110 -10.83 4.66 -6.00
CA VAL A 110 -10.85 4.36 -4.56
C VAL A 110 -12.04 4.94 -3.80
N LYS A 111 -12.80 5.88 -4.38
CA LYS A 111 -13.84 6.66 -3.65
C LYS A 111 -14.91 5.78 -2.99
N ASN A 112 -15.35 4.74 -3.70
CA ASN A 112 -16.37 3.79 -3.24
C ASN A 112 -15.86 2.34 -3.28
N TRP A 113 -14.53 2.17 -3.19
CA TRP A 113 -13.91 0.86 -3.24
C TRP A 113 -13.74 0.28 -1.84
N GLU A 114 -14.12 -0.99 -1.72
CA GLU A 114 -13.87 -1.80 -0.54
C GLU A 114 -13.14 -3.08 -0.98
N LEU A 115 -12.28 -3.59 -0.10
CA LEU A 115 -11.53 -4.81 -0.36
C LEU A 115 -12.47 -6.03 -0.35
N GLY A 116 -12.59 -6.70 -1.48
CA GLY A 116 -13.35 -7.94 -1.60
C GLY A 116 -12.66 -9.11 -0.90
N PRO A 117 -13.42 -10.15 -0.49
CA PRO A 117 -12.90 -11.28 0.26
C PRO A 117 -12.00 -12.22 -0.57
N ASN A 118 -12.10 -12.14 -1.89
CA ASN A 118 -11.42 -13.05 -2.81
C ASN A 118 -10.10 -12.43 -3.28
N PHE A 119 -9.03 -13.22 -3.26
CA PHE A 119 -7.81 -12.82 -3.95
C PHE A 119 -8.02 -12.83 -5.46
N ILE A 120 -7.64 -11.74 -6.11
CA ILE A 120 -7.61 -11.63 -7.57
C ILE A 120 -6.14 -11.52 -7.98
N PRO A 121 -5.63 -12.42 -8.84
CA PRO A 121 -4.26 -12.31 -9.32
C PRO A 121 -4.06 -10.97 -10.06
N PRO A 122 -2.86 -10.37 -9.99
CA PRO A 122 -2.57 -9.15 -10.74
C PRO A 122 -2.82 -9.34 -12.23
N ALA A 123 -3.47 -8.37 -12.87
CA ALA A 123 -3.67 -8.42 -14.32
C ALA A 123 -2.32 -8.39 -15.07
N GLU A 124 -2.23 -9.21 -16.11
CA GLU A 124 -1.05 -9.41 -16.95
C GLU A 124 -0.91 -8.36 -18.06
N GLU A 125 -1.86 -7.40 -18.14
CA GLU A 125 -1.81 -6.32 -19.12
C GLU A 125 -0.51 -5.50 -19.01
N GLN A 126 0.05 -5.19 -20.17
CA GLN A 126 1.34 -4.52 -20.26
C GLN A 126 1.20 -3.07 -19.82
N ARG A 127 1.92 -2.73 -18.75
CA ARG A 127 2.00 -1.37 -18.22
C ARG A 127 2.95 -0.55 -19.08
N THR A 128 2.69 0.75 -19.15
CA THR A 128 3.60 1.69 -19.80
C THR A 128 5.00 1.62 -19.20
N ARG A 129 6.01 1.77 -20.05
CA ARG A 129 7.42 1.90 -19.64
C ARG A 129 7.72 3.28 -19.07
N ILE A 130 6.81 4.24 -19.24
CA ILE A 130 6.96 5.61 -18.78
C ILE A 130 6.73 5.66 -17.27
N THR A 131 7.81 5.80 -16.51
CA THR A 131 7.78 5.70 -15.04
C THR A 131 7.43 7.02 -14.34
N GLU A 132 7.57 8.14 -15.03
CA GLU A 132 7.23 9.49 -14.56
C GLU A 132 5.72 9.67 -14.32
N TRP A 133 4.89 8.93 -15.04
CA TRP A 133 3.43 8.98 -14.87
C TRP A 133 2.94 8.17 -13.66
N ARG A 134 3.81 7.37 -13.04
CA ARG A 134 3.44 6.45 -11.96
C ARG A 134 2.89 7.19 -10.73
N ALA A 135 1.63 6.92 -10.39
CA ALA A 135 1.02 7.42 -9.17
C ALA A 135 1.42 6.57 -7.96
N ARG A 136 1.85 7.22 -6.88
CA ARG A 136 2.14 6.59 -5.59
C ARG A 136 1.41 7.31 -4.46
N THR A 137 0.72 6.56 -3.61
CA THR A 137 0.01 7.10 -2.44
C THR A 137 -0.20 6.04 -1.37
N SER A 138 -0.72 6.42 -0.20
CA SER A 138 -1.10 5.51 0.88
C SER A 138 -2.62 5.38 0.97
N LEU A 139 -3.13 4.17 0.77
CA LEU A 139 -4.56 3.84 0.87
C LEU A 139 -4.88 3.27 2.25
N ALA A 140 -5.97 3.74 2.87
CA ALA A 140 -6.50 3.15 4.10
C ALA A 140 -7.48 2.04 3.72
N VAL A 141 -7.21 0.81 4.15
CA VAL A 141 -8.02 -0.38 3.84
C VAL A 141 -8.46 -1.04 5.14
N ASP A 142 -9.64 -1.65 5.18
CA ASP A 142 -10.13 -2.37 6.36
C ASP A 142 -9.12 -3.45 6.78
N ALA A 143 -8.65 -3.37 8.03
CA ALA A 143 -7.63 -4.26 8.55
C ALA A 143 -8.15 -5.69 8.71
N GLY A 144 -9.44 -5.86 9.01
CA GLY A 144 -10.08 -7.16 9.12
C GLY A 144 -10.08 -7.92 7.79
N ALA A 145 -10.49 -7.24 6.71
CA ALA A 145 -10.50 -7.75 5.36
C ALA A 145 -9.07 -8.10 4.89
N VAL A 146 -8.09 -7.21 5.13
CA VAL A 146 -6.68 -7.49 4.78
C VAL A 146 -6.16 -8.71 5.55
N THR A 147 -6.44 -8.82 6.85
CA THR A 147 -6.02 -9.97 7.67
C THR A 147 -6.73 -11.26 7.29
N ALA A 148 -7.98 -11.19 6.83
CA ALA A 148 -8.69 -12.35 6.30
C ALA A 148 -8.03 -12.82 4.99
N LEU A 149 -7.74 -11.89 4.08
CA LEU A 149 -7.13 -12.17 2.79
C LEU A 149 -5.71 -12.74 2.93
N LEU A 150 -4.89 -12.18 3.83
CA LEU A 150 -3.56 -12.70 4.16
C LEU A 150 -3.64 -14.15 4.66
N ARG A 151 -4.48 -14.43 5.65
CA ARG A 151 -4.62 -15.79 6.20
C ARG A 151 -5.05 -16.82 5.16
N ALA A 152 -5.85 -16.40 4.17
CA ALA A 152 -6.36 -17.29 3.14
C ALA A 152 -5.36 -17.53 1.99
N HIS A 153 -4.58 -16.52 1.59
CA HIS A 153 -3.78 -16.57 0.35
C HIS A 153 -2.28 -16.36 0.54
N ASP A 154 -1.85 -15.74 1.63
CA ASP A 154 -0.45 -15.51 1.96
C ASP A 154 -0.23 -15.62 3.48
N PRO A 155 -0.39 -16.84 4.06
CA PRO A 155 -0.34 -17.04 5.51
C PRO A 155 1.05 -16.77 6.09
N LEU A 156 2.08 -16.72 5.24
CA LEU A 156 3.46 -16.41 5.62
C LEU A 156 3.80 -14.92 5.48
N ASP A 157 2.86 -14.09 4.99
CA ASP A 157 3.03 -12.64 4.76
C ASP A 157 4.30 -12.33 3.92
N VAL A 158 4.52 -13.12 2.87
CA VAL A 158 5.70 -13.01 1.98
C VAL A 158 5.49 -11.90 0.94
N LEU A 159 4.25 -11.75 0.45
CA LEU A 159 3.91 -10.75 -0.53
C LEU A 159 3.66 -9.41 0.14
N SER A 160 4.02 -8.33 -0.55
CA SER A 160 3.62 -7.01 -0.07
C SER A 160 2.08 -6.91 -0.02
N LYS A 161 1.55 -6.15 0.94
CA LYS A 161 0.12 -5.86 1.04
C LYS A 161 -0.44 -5.26 -0.25
N TRP A 162 0.37 -4.49 -0.99
CA TRP A 162 -0.01 -3.99 -2.32
C TRP A 162 -0.20 -5.14 -3.31
N THR A 163 0.76 -6.07 -3.39
CA THR A 163 0.67 -7.27 -4.24
C THR A 163 -0.59 -8.08 -3.97
N LEU A 164 -1.04 -8.12 -2.71
CA LEU A 164 -2.24 -8.85 -2.33
C LEU A 164 -3.54 -8.21 -2.85
N ILE A 165 -3.62 -6.87 -2.88
CA ILE A 165 -4.85 -6.14 -3.24
C ILE A 165 -4.85 -5.62 -4.68
N ARG A 166 -3.68 -5.58 -5.34
CA ARG A 166 -3.52 -4.91 -6.65
C ARG A 166 -4.41 -5.49 -7.74
N GLY A 167 -4.67 -6.81 -7.75
CA GLY A 167 -5.53 -7.43 -8.76
C GLY A 167 -6.98 -6.95 -8.68
N GLN A 168 -7.43 -6.46 -7.51
CA GLN A 168 -8.76 -5.85 -7.37
C GLN A 168 -8.77 -4.36 -7.71
N LEU A 169 -7.65 -3.64 -7.50
CA LEU A 169 -7.60 -2.19 -7.62
C LEU A 169 -7.10 -1.72 -8.99
N GLU A 170 -6.02 -2.30 -9.53
CA GLU A 170 -5.41 -1.87 -10.80
C GLU A 170 -6.43 -1.85 -11.96
N PRO A 171 -7.24 -2.89 -12.21
CA PRO A 171 -8.20 -2.87 -13.31
C PRO A 171 -9.25 -1.76 -13.17
N ARG A 172 -9.65 -1.44 -11.94
CA ARG A 172 -10.59 -0.35 -11.67
C ARG A 172 -9.95 1.01 -11.97
N VAL A 173 -8.68 1.19 -11.61
CA VAL A 173 -7.95 2.42 -11.95
C VAL A 173 -7.81 2.56 -13.47
N TRP A 174 -7.49 1.49 -14.19
CA TRP A 174 -7.36 1.55 -15.64
C TRP A 174 -8.68 1.88 -16.34
N ALA A 175 -9.80 1.31 -15.89
CA ALA A 175 -11.12 1.68 -16.39
C ALA A 175 -11.46 3.15 -16.13
N GLU A 176 -11.06 3.70 -14.97
CA GLU A 176 -11.25 5.13 -14.66
C GLU A 176 -10.31 6.04 -15.46
N ILE A 177 -9.14 5.56 -15.89
CA ILE A 177 -8.29 6.29 -16.84
C ILE A 177 -9.03 6.39 -18.18
N ASP A 178 -9.53 5.27 -18.70
CA ASP A 178 -10.28 5.23 -19.96
C ASP A 178 -11.49 6.20 -19.88
N ALA A 179 -12.28 6.14 -18.80
CA ALA A 179 -13.43 7.02 -18.60
C ALA A 179 -13.07 8.52 -18.54
N ILE A 180 -11.96 8.89 -17.89
CA ILE A 180 -11.52 10.29 -17.84
C ILE A 180 -11.06 10.76 -19.22
N LEU A 181 -10.36 9.92 -19.98
CA LEU A 181 -9.90 10.25 -21.32
C LEU A 181 -11.10 10.48 -22.26
N ASP A 182 -12.12 9.62 -22.16
CA ASP A 182 -13.38 9.79 -22.90
C ASP A 182 -14.08 11.11 -22.53
N GLU A 183 -14.21 11.42 -21.22
CA GLU A 183 -14.78 12.69 -20.75
C GLU A 183 -14.00 13.91 -21.28
N ILE A 184 -12.66 13.86 -21.32
CA ILE A 184 -11.84 14.95 -21.86
C ILE A 184 -12.08 15.12 -23.36
N ALA A 185 -12.13 14.02 -24.11
CA ALA A 185 -12.37 14.05 -25.55
C ALA A 185 -13.76 14.59 -25.88
N GLU A 186 -14.80 14.18 -25.13
CA GLU A 186 -16.16 14.70 -25.28
C GLU A 186 -16.23 16.21 -25.01
N ASN A 187 -15.60 16.67 -23.92
CA ASN A 187 -15.57 18.09 -23.57
C ASN A 187 -14.78 18.94 -24.58
N ALA A 188 -13.75 18.37 -25.22
CA ALA A 188 -12.99 19.04 -26.27
C ALA A 188 -13.76 19.13 -27.60
N ALA A 189 -14.64 18.16 -27.88
CA ALA A 189 -15.46 18.13 -29.10
C ALA A 189 -16.65 19.10 -29.05
N VAL A 190 -17.10 19.52 -27.85
CA VAL A 190 -18.12 20.55 -27.69
C VAL A 190 -17.47 21.92 -27.93
N PRO A 191 -17.81 22.66 -29.01
CA PRO A 191 -17.34 24.02 -29.14
C PRO A 191 -17.88 24.82 -27.95
N GLN A 192 -17.00 25.44 -27.17
CA GLN A 192 -17.38 26.44 -26.17
C GLN A 192 -17.91 27.69 -26.90
N GLY A 193 -19.09 27.55 -27.49
CA GLY A 193 -19.91 28.63 -28.00
C GLY A 193 -20.78 29.16 -26.87
N ASP A 194 -20.82 30.48 -26.77
CA ASP A 194 -21.84 31.28 -26.08
C ASP A 194 -21.59 31.57 -24.58
N ALA A 195 -20.56 32.38 -24.34
CA ALA A 195 -20.56 33.34 -23.22
C ALA A 195 -20.51 34.77 -23.79
N GLU A 196 -21.61 35.18 -24.42
CA GLU A 196 -21.90 36.59 -24.69
C GLU A 196 -23.39 36.85 -24.37
N ALA A 197 -23.63 37.48 -23.22
CA ALA A 197 -24.82 38.28 -22.90
C ALA A 197 -24.57 39.09 -21.62
#